data_AF-A0A3D8HVB1-F1
#
_entry.id   AF-A0A3D8HVB1-F1
#
_cell.length_a   1.000
_cell.length_b   1.000
_cell.length_c   1.000
_cell.angle_alpha   90.00
_cell.angle_beta   90.00
_cell.angle_gamma   90.00
#
_symmetry.space_group_name_H-M   'P 1'
#
loop_
_entity.id
_entity.type
_entity.pdbx_description
1 polymer ?
#
loop_
_entity_poly.entity_id
_entity_poly.type
_entity_poly.pdbx_seq_one_letter_code
_entity_poly.pdbx_strand_id
1 'polypeptide(L)'
;MKQDNYMSFSVVAGFFLGLIISILKFNTPELIILGTIVCTIVLYLIVTCCASFYMMFLDYSQTKLNRDKIDSTLNYYCNEFDKKEKEVLGVRQYLKHSIDTLNENNEK
;
A
#
# COMPACT_ATOMS: atom_id res chain seq x y z
N MET A 1 -14.11 -2.95 -3.68
CA MET A 1 -15.30 -3.84 -3.61
C MET A 1 -15.53 -4.18 -2.14
N LYS A 2 -16.76 -4.01 -1.62
CA LYS A 2 -17.08 -4.19 -0.18
C LYS A 2 -16.77 -5.64 0.25
N GLN A 3 -16.17 -5.82 1.43
CA GLN A 3 -15.82 -7.12 2.03
C GLN A 3 -16.95 -8.16 1.96
N ASP A 4 -18.20 -7.70 2.07
CA ASP A 4 -19.40 -8.55 1.96
C ASP A 4 -19.41 -9.39 0.68
N ASN A 5 -18.97 -8.82 -0.44
CA ASN A 5 -18.99 -9.51 -1.73
C ASN A 5 -17.95 -10.65 -1.79
N TYR A 6 -16.84 -10.50 -1.08
CA TYR A 6 -15.79 -11.53 -1.00
C TYR A 6 -16.21 -12.68 -0.08
N MET A 7 -16.87 -12.37 1.04
CA MET A 7 -17.45 -13.38 1.92
C MET A 7 -18.55 -14.17 1.22
N SER A 8 -19.49 -13.50 0.54
CA SER A 8 -20.53 -14.18 -0.24
C SER A 8 -19.94 -15.08 -1.34
N PHE A 9 -18.90 -14.61 -2.04
CA PHE A 9 -18.22 -15.43 -3.04
C PHE A 9 -17.53 -16.66 -2.44
N SER A 10 -16.87 -16.51 -1.29
CA SER A 10 -16.21 -17.61 -0.58
C SER A 10 -17.21 -18.69 -0.15
N VAL A 11 -18.40 -18.31 0.32
CA VAL A 11 -19.45 -19.26 0.69
C VAL A 11 -19.96 -20.04 -0.53
N VAL A 12 -20.22 -19.35 -1.64
CA VAL A 12 -20.67 -19.99 -2.88
C VAL A 12 -19.60 -20.94 -3.43
N ALA A 13 -18.35 -20.50 -3.50
CA ALA A 13 -17.24 -21.33 -3.95
C ALA A 13 -17.02 -22.54 -3.02
N GLY A 14 -17.08 -22.33 -1.71
CA GLY A 14 -16.96 -23.38 -0.70
C GLY A 14 -18.08 -24.42 -0.79
N PHE A 15 -19.29 -23.99 -1.11
CA PHE A 15 -20.43 -24.88 -1.33
C PHE A 15 -20.21 -25.81 -2.52
N PHE A 16 -19.83 -25.27 -3.69
CA PHE A 16 -19.60 -26.11 -4.86
C PHE A 16 -18.42 -27.07 -4.69
N LEU A 17 -17.30 -26.59 -4.11
CA LEU A 17 -16.15 -27.45 -3.79
C LEU A 17 -16.53 -28.53 -2.78
N GLY A 18 -17.23 -28.15 -1.73
CA GLY A 18 -17.72 -29.09 -0.72
C GLY A 18 -18.62 -30.15 -1.33
N LEU A 19 -19.52 -29.76 -2.24
CA LEU A 19 -20.46 -30.66 -2.89
C LEU A 19 -19.74 -31.67 -3.79
N ILE A 20 -18.77 -31.22 -4.60
CA ILE A 20 -17.95 -32.12 -5.43
C ILE A 20 -17.21 -33.14 -4.57
N ILE A 21 -16.54 -32.68 -3.50
CA ILE A 21 -15.78 -33.55 -2.59
C ILE A 21 -16.71 -34.55 -1.88
N SER A 22 -17.88 -34.09 -1.46
CA SER A 22 -18.83 -34.91 -0.70
C SER A 22 -19.48 -35.99 -1.56
N ILE A 23 -19.84 -35.67 -2.82
CA ILE A 23 -20.35 -36.66 -3.80
C ILE A 23 -19.29 -37.71 -4.14
N LEU A 24 -18.02 -37.32 -4.25
CA LEU A 24 -16.93 -38.25 -4.53
C LEU A 24 -16.65 -39.21 -3.36
N LYS A 25 -16.94 -38.78 -2.12
CA LYS A 25 -16.53 -39.49 -0.91
C LYS A 25 -17.66 -40.32 -0.27
N PHE A 26 -18.92 -39.91 -0.43
CA PHE A 26 -20.05 -40.53 0.23
C PHE A 26 -21.09 -40.99 -0.80
N ASN A 27 -21.64 -42.20 -0.59
CA ASN A 27 -22.67 -42.78 -1.46
C ASN A 27 -24.11 -42.58 -0.92
N THR A 28 -24.25 -42.02 0.29
CA THR A 28 -25.54 -41.78 0.95
C THR A 28 -25.86 -40.29 0.96
N PRO A 29 -27.06 -39.88 0.53
CA PRO A 29 -27.40 -38.46 0.34
C PRO A 29 -27.30 -37.63 1.63
N GLU A 30 -27.59 -38.21 2.80
CA GLU A 30 -27.52 -37.52 4.10
C GLU A 30 -26.08 -37.10 4.42
N LEU A 31 -25.12 -38.00 4.17
CA LEU A 31 -23.69 -37.75 4.38
C LEU A 31 -23.14 -36.76 3.36
N ILE A 32 -23.63 -36.78 2.13
CA ILE A 32 -23.24 -35.82 1.09
C ILE A 32 -23.59 -34.40 1.53
N ILE A 33 -24.81 -34.19 2.02
CA ILE A 33 -25.28 -32.87 2.48
C ILE A 33 -24.47 -32.39 3.68
N LEU A 34 -24.28 -33.26 4.69
CA LEU A 34 -23.54 -32.92 5.91
C LEU A 34 -22.07 -32.59 5.60
N GLY A 35 -21.43 -33.40 4.74
CA GLY A 35 -20.06 -33.16 4.30
C GLY A 35 -19.90 -31.85 3.51
N THR A 36 -20.89 -31.48 2.70
CA THR A 36 -20.88 -30.21 1.96
C THR A 36 -20.93 -29.02 2.91
N ILE A 37 -21.81 -29.05 3.91
CA ILE A 37 -21.94 -27.97 4.91
C ILE A 37 -20.64 -27.81 5.70
N VAL A 38 -20.09 -28.91 6.21
CA VAL A 38 -18.84 -28.88 6.97
C VAL A 38 -17.70 -28.35 6.11
N CYS A 39 -17.57 -28.81 4.86
CA CYS A 39 -16.53 -28.36 3.96
C CYS A 39 -16.66 -26.86 3.62
N THR A 40 -17.89 -26.38 3.42
CA THR A 40 -18.16 -24.95 3.17
C THR A 40 -17.72 -24.09 4.35
N ILE A 41 -18.03 -24.51 5.59
CA ILE A 41 -17.62 -23.80 6.81
C ILE A 41 -16.09 -23.77 6.93
N VAL A 42 -15.43 -24.90 6.70
CA VAL A 42 -13.96 -24.98 6.78
C VAL A 42 -13.30 -24.07 5.74
N LEU A 43 -13.75 -24.10 4.49
CA LEU A 43 -13.22 -23.23 3.44
C LEU A 43 -13.46 -21.75 3.74
N TYR A 44 -14.65 -21.41 4.24
CA TYR A 44 -14.97 -20.05 4.68
C TYR A 44 -14.01 -19.56 5.77
N LEU A 45 -13.73 -20.41 6.78
CA LEU A 45 -12.81 -20.07 7.86
C LEU A 45 -11.37 -19.91 7.36
N ILE A 46 -10.90 -20.77 6.45
CA ILE A 46 -9.55 -20.68 5.86
C ILE A 46 -9.40 -19.36 5.09
N VAL A 47 -10.37 -19.02 4.26
CA VAL A 47 -10.35 -17.77 3.46
C VAL A 47 -10.38 -16.56 4.38
N THR A 48 -11.24 -16.56 5.40
CA THR A 48 -11.32 -15.47 6.39
C THR A 48 -10.02 -15.33 7.18
N CYS A 49 -9.42 -16.45 7.58
CA CYS A 49 -8.13 -16.47 8.26
C CYS A 49 -7.01 -15.89 7.38
N CYS A 50 -6.94 -16.31 6.12
CA CYS A 50 -5.97 -15.80 5.15
C CYS A 50 -6.15 -14.29 4.90
N ALA A 51 -7.40 -13.81 4.79
CA ALA A 51 -7.71 -12.39 4.66
C ALA A 51 -7.30 -11.59 5.90
N SER A 52 -7.55 -12.13 7.10
CA SER A 52 -7.13 -11.51 8.36
C SER A 52 -5.60 -11.43 8.48
N PHE A 53 -4.88 -12.50 8.12
CA PHE A 53 -3.42 -12.49 8.07
C PHE A 53 -2.89 -11.50 7.04
N TYR A 54 -3.52 -11.42 5.87
CA TYR A 54 -3.16 -10.46 4.83
C TYR A 54 -3.34 -9.02 5.34
N MET A 55 -4.49 -8.72 5.97
CA MET A 55 -4.72 -7.40 6.58
C MET A 55 -3.70 -7.10 7.67
N MET A 56 -3.43 -8.05 8.58
CA MET A 56 -2.44 -7.87 9.64
C MET A 56 -1.04 -7.60 9.08
N PHE A 57 -0.66 -8.27 8.00
CA PHE A 57 0.65 -8.06 7.35
C PHE A 57 0.71 -6.71 6.61
N LEU A 58 -0.38 -6.31 5.95
CA LEU A 58 -0.48 -5.01 5.28
C LEU A 58 -0.42 -3.85 6.27
N ASP A 59 -1.14 -3.98 7.39
CA ASP A 59 -1.19 -2.98 8.45
C ASP A 59 0.18 -2.88 9.14
N TYR A 60 0.84 -4.02 9.40
CA TYR A 60 2.22 -4.05 9.89
C TYR A 60 3.21 -3.35 8.92
N SER A 61 3.02 -3.51 7.60
CA SER A 61 3.83 -2.82 6.59
C SER A 61 3.58 -1.32 6.55
N GLN A 62 2.31 -0.88 6.66
CA GLN A 62 1.97 0.54 6.78
C GLN A 62 2.50 1.16 8.07
N THR A 63 2.50 0.42 9.18
CA THR A 63 2.99 0.94 10.47
C THR A 63 4.50 1.15 10.48
N LYS A 64 5.28 0.33 9.75
CA LYS A 64 6.73 0.56 9.59
C LYS A 64 7.06 1.75 8.69
N LEU A 65 6.19 2.05 7.72
CA LEU A 65 6.35 3.17 6.81
C LEU A 65 5.64 4.39 7.41
N ASN A 66 6.27 4.99 8.43
CA ASN A 66 5.76 6.19 9.09
C ASN A 66 5.78 7.38 8.12
N ARG A 67 4.74 7.46 7.28
CA ARG A 67 4.56 8.47 6.22
C ARG A 67 4.73 9.87 6.76
N ASP A 68 4.22 10.16 7.96
CA ASP A 68 4.33 11.47 8.58
C ASP A 68 5.79 11.86 8.84
N LYS A 69 6.63 10.91 9.31
CA LYS A 69 8.07 11.17 9.49
C LYS A 69 8.81 11.36 8.17
N ILE A 70 8.41 10.65 7.12
CA ILE A 70 9.03 10.78 5.80
C ILE A 70 8.66 12.13 5.18
N ASP A 71 7.38 12.50 5.22
CA ASP A 71 6.88 13.77 4.70
C ASP A 71 7.47 14.96 5.48
N SER A 72 7.60 14.86 6.82
CA SER A 72 8.24 15.90 7.61
C SER A 72 9.72 16.07 7.26
N THR A 73 10.42 14.95 7.02
CA THR A 73 11.84 14.96 6.64
C THR A 73 12.02 15.53 5.24
N LEU A 74 11.16 15.15 4.30
CA LEU A 74 11.19 15.64 2.92
C LEU A 74 10.94 17.16 2.87
N ASN A 75 9.93 17.65 3.59
CA ASN A 75 9.65 19.08 3.68
C ASN A 75 10.80 19.88 4.30
N TYR A 76 11.46 19.32 5.32
CA TYR A 76 12.66 19.93 5.90
C TYR A 76 13.76 20.10 4.86
N TYR A 77 14.06 19.05 4.09
CA TYR A 77 15.09 19.13 3.04
C TYR A 77 14.72 20.08 1.91
N CYS A 78 13.46 20.08 1.43
CA CYS A 78 13.01 21.06 0.43
C CYS A 78 13.23 22.50 0.89
N ASN A 79 12.87 22.82 2.14
CA ASN A 79 13.06 24.18 2.66
C ASN A 79 14.54 24.56 2.80
N GLU A 80 15.40 23.61 3.19
CA GLU A 80 16.85 23.86 3.22
C GLU A 80 17.42 24.07 1.81
N PHE A 81 16.94 23.32 0.82
CA PHE A 81 17.32 23.52 -0.57
C PHE A 81 16.92 24.92 -1.08
N ASP A 82 15.69 25.36 -0.81
CA ASP A 82 15.20 26.69 -1.23
C ASP A 82 16.05 27.82 -0.62
N LYS A 83 16.46 27.69 0.64
CA LYS A 83 17.35 28.67 1.28
C LYS A 83 18.72 28.70 0.60
N LYS A 84 19.29 27.52 0.33
CA LYS A 84 20.60 27.41 -0.32
C LYS A 84 20.56 27.95 -1.75
N GLU A 85 19.47 27.72 -2.47
CA GLU A 85 19.29 28.27 -3.81
C GLU A 85 19.26 29.81 -3.79
N LYS A 86 18.55 30.42 -2.83
CA LYS A 86 18.53 31.88 -2.66
C LYS A 86 19.91 32.45 -2.32
N GLU A 87 20.66 31.80 -1.44
CA GLU A 87 22.03 32.20 -1.11
C GLU A 87 22.93 32.19 -2.36
N VAL A 88 22.87 31.12 -3.16
CA VAL A 88 23.65 30.99 -4.40
C VAL A 88 23.25 32.05 -5.43
N LEU A 89 21.95 32.31 -5.59
CA LEU A 89 21.46 33.37 -6.48
C LEU A 89 21.96 34.76 -6.05
N GLY A 90 21.97 35.04 -4.74
CA GLY A 90 22.50 36.28 -4.18
C GLY A 90 23.99 36.47 -4.47
N VAL A 91 24.80 35.42 -4.25
CA VAL A 91 26.23 35.44 -4.58
C VAL A 91 26.46 35.65 -6.07
N ARG A 92 25.68 34.98 -6.92
CA ARG A 92 25.77 35.12 -8.38
C ARG A 92 25.43 36.54 -8.84
N GLN A 93 24.40 37.15 -8.26
CA GLN A 93 24.02 38.53 -8.55
C GLN A 93 25.12 39.52 -8.12
N TYR A 94 25.69 39.33 -6.93
CA TYR A 94 26.82 40.15 -6.45
C TYR A 94 28.04 40.05 -7.38
N LEU A 95 28.40 38.83 -7.79
CA LEU A 95 29.53 38.61 -8.68
C LEU A 95 29.30 39.26 -10.04
N LYS A 96 28.08 39.14 -10.58
CA LYS A 96 27.69 39.79 -11.84
C LYS A 96 27.85 41.32 -11.74
N HIS A 97 27.27 41.94 -10.71
CA HIS A 97 27.39 43.38 -10.49
C HIS A 97 28.85 43.83 -10.34
N SER A 98 29.67 43.05 -9.65
CA SER A 98 31.10 43.34 -9.46
C SER A 98 31.87 43.30 -10.79
N ILE A 99 31.58 42.31 -11.65
CA ILE A 99 32.17 42.20 -12.98
C ILE A 99 31.72 43.36 -13.88
N ASP A 100 30.43 43.68 -13.88
CA ASP A 100 29.87 44.78 -14.67
C ASP A 100 30.52 46.12 -14.27
N THR A 101 30.70 46.37 -12.96
CA THR A 101 31.38 47.57 -12.44
C THR A 101 32.87 47.64 -12.85
N LEU A 102 33.55 46.50 -12.92
CA LEU A 102 34.95 46.45 -13.37
C LEU A 102 35.07 46.72 -14.87
N ASN A 103 34.12 46.26 -15.68
CA ASN A 103 34.11 46.55 -17.12
C ASN A 103 33.84 48.04 -17.39
N GLU A 104 32.88 48.67 -16.69
CA GLU A 104 32.60 50.10 -16.83
C GLU A 104 33.80 51.01 -16.46
N ASN A 105 34.65 50.56 -15.52
CA ASN A 105 35.87 51.30 -15.15
C ASN A 105 37.05 51.06 -16.10
N ASN A 106 37.02 50.01 -16.94
CA ASN A 106 38.06 49.77 -17.95
C ASN A 106 37.74 50.41 -19.32
N GLU A 107 36.49 50.85 -19.54
CA GLU A 107 36.07 51.55 -20.77
C GLU A 107 36.12 53.09 -20.65
N LYS A 108 36.54 53.64 -19.50
CA LYS A 108 36.84 55.08 -19.29
C LYS A 108 38.33 55.33 -19.19
#